data_AF-A0A2D7ARJ3-F1
#
_entry.id   AF-A0A2D7ARJ3-F1
#
_cell.length_a   1.000
_cell.length_b   1.000
_cell.length_c   1.000
_cell.angle_alpha   90.00
_cell.angle_beta   90.00
_cell.angle_gamma   90.00
#
_symmetry.space_group_name_H-M   'P 1'
#
loop_
_entity.id
_entity.type
_entity.pdbx_description
1 polymer ?
#
loop_
_entity_poly.entity_id
_entity_poly.type
_entity_poly.pdbx_seq_one_letter_code
_entity_poly.pdbx_strand_id
1 'polypeptide(L)'
;MRDGRCHNTMSGTCVALVSGGIDSPVAVARMLMNGWKIFPLHASQEPVTGPAAEEKTIALLRHLLEMEGPLGDAARKNLSRELIVVPVAEKLALFTEKWNHTEYFIHMKRLFNSIATIRGEQVDATHVLTGENLGQVSSQTLGNLGGVEIVTPLLPLRPLLAFDKVTIMTMARKLGTLKISEGPEVCDALGPNKPTTVANKEWLERSEDRVGGLQALASSCFTQLRIVNL
;
A
#
# COMPACT_ATOMS: atom_id res chain seq x y z
N MET A 1 37.33 6.15 -22.77
CA MET A 1 36.18 6.90 -23.29
C MET A 1 35.39 5.99 -24.22
N ARG A 2 34.24 5.49 -23.78
CA ARG A 2 33.23 4.85 -24.62
C ARG A 2 31.86 5.36 -24.14
N ASP A 3 31.10 5.88 -25.09
CA ASP A 3 29.79 6.53 -24.94
C ASP A 3 28.87 5.76 -23.99
N GLY A 4 28.21 6.38 -23.01
CA GLY A 4 27.49 7.65 -23.14
C GLY A 4 26.04 7.47 -23.60
N ARG A 5 25.54 6.23 -23.72
CA ARG A 5 24.10 5.96 -23.99
C ARG A 5 23.40 5.36 -22.78
N CYS A 6 22.99 6.24 -21.87
CA CYS A 6 21.90 5.96 -20.94
C CYS A 6 20.71 5.47 -21.75
N HIS A 7 20.37 4.20 -21.60
CA HIS A 7 19.12 3.67 -22.13
C HIS A 7 18.00 4.52 -21.55
N ASN A 8 17.11 4.99 -22.43
CA ASN A 8 15.84 5.57 -22.06
C ASN A 8 15.04 4.46 -21.37
N THR A 9 15.27 4.24 -20.07
CA THR A 9 14.55 3.23 -19.29
C THR A 9 13.10 3.67 -19.28
N MET A 10 12.24 2.93 -19.99
CA MET A 10 10.79 3.05 -19.83
C MET A 10 10.49 3.02 -18.34
N SER A 11 10.11 4.16 -17.77
CA SER A 11 9.74 4.19 -16.36
C SER A 11 8.40 3.48 -16.19
N GLY A 12 8.33 2.58 -15.22
CA GLY A 12 7.11 1.82 -14.96
C GLY A 12 6.00 2.67 -14.37
N THR A 13 4.76 2.18 -14.51
CA THR A 13 3.58 2.73 -13.84
C THR A 13 3.17 1.79 -12.71
N CYS A 14 2.92 2.33 -11.52
CA CYS A 14 2.44 1.54 -10.39
C CYS A 14 1.25 2.18 -9.67
N VAL A 15 0.41 1.33 -9.07
CA VAL A 15 -0.51 1.75 -8.01
C VAL A 15 0.22 1.65 -6.68
N ALA A 16 0.29 2.74 -5.93
CA ALA A 16 0.94 2.75 -4.61
C ALA A 16 -0.10 2.61 -3.50
N LEU A 17 -0.01 1.53 -2.72
CA LEU A 17 -0.78 1.36 -1.50
C LEU A 17 -0.14 2.22 -0.41
N VAL A 18 -0.77 3.36 -0.11
CA VAL A 18 -0.24 4.39 0.79
C VAL A 18 -1.03 4.44 2.10
N SER A 19 -0.33 4.74 3.18
CA SER A 19 -0.89 4.94 4.53
C SER A 19 -0.21 6.12 5.22
N GLY A 20 -0.79 6.57 6.34
CA GLY A 20 -0.22 7.66 7.14
C GLY A 20 1.08 7.29 7.87
N GLY A 21 1.49 6.02 7.82
CA GLY A 21 2.70 5.51 8.44
C GLY A 21 3.99 5.99 7.77
N ILE A 22 5.12 5.61 8.37
CA ILE A 22 6.46 6.09 8.00
C ILE A 22 6.92 5.53 6.65
N ASP A 23 6.58 4.26 6.35
CA ASP A 23 7.29 3.51 5.31
C ASP A 23 6.79 3.84 3.90
N SER A 24 5.46 3.91 3.70
CA SER A 24 4.87 4.15 2.38
C SER A 24 5.32 5.47 1.70
N PRO A 25 5.43 6.64 2.38
CA PRO A 25 5.93 7.86 1.74
C PRO A 25 7.42 7.76 1.37
N VAL A 26 8.22 7.01 2.14
CA VAL A 26 9.63 6.76 1.79
C VAL A 26 9.72 5.88 0.54
N ALA A 27 8.88 4.86 0.44
CA ALA A 27 8.79 4.00 -0.74
C ALA A 27 8.40 4.80 -1.99
N VAL A 28 7.37 5.66 -1.88
CA VAL A 28 6.94 6.58 -2.94
C VAL A 28 8.08 7.50 -3.38
N ALA A 29 8.74 8.19 -2.44
CA ALA A 29 9.84 9.10 -2.75
C ALA A 29 11.00 8.40 -3.50
N ARG A 30 11.36 7.18 -3.09
CA ARG A 30 12.37 6.37 -3.78
C ARG A 30 11.96 6.06 -5.22
N MET A 31 10.71 5.67 -5.45
CA MET A 31 10.27 5.31 -6.79
C MET A 31 10.11 6.52 -7.72
N LEU A 32 9.67 7.67 -7.19
CA LEU A 32 9.65 8.93 -7.92
C LEU A 32 11.06 9.32 -8.41
N MET A 33 12.06 9.21 -7.55
CA MET A 33 13.47 9.45 -7.92
C MET A 33 14.01 8.48 -8.97
N ASN A 34 13.39 7.30 -9.12
CA ASN A 34 13.70 6.34 -10.17
C ASN A 34 12.76 6.49 -11.39
N GLY A 35 12.02 7.60 -11.49
CA GLY A 35 11.22 7.99 -12.65
C GLY A 35 9.83 7.35 -12.75
N TRP A 36 9.41 6.56 -11.75
CA TRP A 36 8.14 5.82 -11.80
C TRP A 36 6.93 6.73 -11.75
N LYS A 37 5.93 6.43 -12.58
CA LYS A 37 4.61 7.06 -12.52
C LYS A 37 3.77 6.38 -11.44
N ILE A 38 3.28 7.17 -10.48
CA ILE A 38 2.65 6.64 -9.26
C ILE A 38 1.20 7.12 -9.18
N PHE A 39 0.28 6.17 -9.05
CA PHE A 39 -1.12 6.41 -8.73
C PHE A 39 -1.40 5.97 -7.29
N PRO A 40 -1.54 6.91 -6.34
CA PRO A 40 -1.71 6.56 -4.93
C PRO A 40 -3.14 6.08 -4.63
N LEU A 41 -3.24 5.04 -3.82
CA LEU A 41 -4.48 4.46 -3.32
C LEU A 41 -4.39 4.24 -1.81
N HIS A 42 -5.35 4.76 -1.07
CA HIS A 42 -5.51 4.57 0.37
C HIS A 42 -6.73 3.70 0.67
N ALA A 43 -6.52 2.61 1.40
CA ALA A 43 -7.60 1.76 1.89
C ALA A 43 -8.04 2.25 3.29
N SER A 44 -9.16 2.98 3.35
CA SER A 44 -9.66 3.59 4.58
C SER A 44 -10.45 2.58 5.41
N GLN A 45 -10.11 2.48 6.71
CA GLN A 45 -10.82 1.66 7.69
C GLN A 45 -11.86 2.48 8.48
N GLU A 46 -12.25 3.66 8.03
CA GLU A 46 -13.40 4.36 8.61
C GLU A 46 -14.71 3.57 8.42
N PRO A 47 -15.65 3.62 9.38
CA PRO A 47 -15.59 4.36 10.66
C PRO A 47 -14.95 3.56 11.81
N VAL A 48 -14.40 2.37 11.55
CA VAL A 48 -13.76 1.54 12.58
C VAL A 48 -12.53 2.25 13.16
N THR A 49 -11.79 2.94 12.31
CA THR A 49 -10.73 3.87 12.69
C THR A 49 -11.18 5.32 12.51
N GLY A 50 -10.52 6.27 13.16
CA GLY A 50 -10.72 7.70 12.85
C GLY A 50 -10.05 8.14 11.53
N PRO A 51 -10.24 9.40 11.11
CA PRO A 51 -9.76 9.93 9.83
C PRO A 51 -8.25 10.19 9.79
N ALA A 52 -7.57 10.13 10.94
CA ALA A 52 -6.17 10.53 11.09
C ALA A 52 -5.20 9.82 10.13
N ALA A 53 -5.43 8.54 9.82
CA ALA A 53 -4.58 7.78 8.89
C ALA A 53 -4.66 8.34 7.47
N GLU A 54 -5.86 8.74 7.04
CA GLU A 54 -6.06 9.34 5.73
C GLU A 54 -5.55 10.78 5.68
N GLU A 55 -5.86 11.60 6.69
CA GLU A 55 -5.37 12.99 6.78
C GLU A 55 -3.85 13.04 6.70
N LYS A 56 -3.17 12.13 7.42
CA LYS A 56 -1.71 11.97 7.32
C LYS A 56 -1.27 11.52 5.94
N THR A 57 -1.97 10.57 5.32
CA THR A 57 -1.66 10.13 3.94
C THR A 57 -1.72 11.31 2.97
N ILE A 58 -2.77 12.13 3.04
CA ILE A 58 -2.92 13.33 2.21
C ILE A 58 -1.78 14.32 2.47
N ALA A 59 -1.49 14.61 3.74
CA ALA A 59 -0.41 15.53 4.12
C ALA A 59 0.96 15.05 3.64
N LEU A 60 1.24 13.75 3.71
CA LEU A 60 2.50 13.16 3.24
C LEU A 60 2.67 13.29 1.72
N LEU A 61 1.61 13.02 0.95
CA LEU A 61 1.67 13.14 -0.51
C LEU A 61 1.79 14.60 -0.96
N ARG A 62 1.05 15.51 -0.32
CA ARG A 62 1.17 16.96 -0.55
C ARG A 62 2.57 17.46 -0.23
N HIS A 63 3.12 17.06 0.90
CA HIS A 63 4.49 17.39 1.28
C HIS A 63 5.48 17.01 0.18
N LEU A 64 5.41 15.79 -0.37
CA LEU A 64 6.26 15.38 -1.51
C LEU A 64 6.08 16.25 -2.77
N LEU A 65 4.85 16.70 -3.07
CA LEU A 65 4.56 17.58 -4.20
C LEU A 65 5.07 19.02 -4.01
N GLU A 66 5.10 19.49 -2.77
CA GLU A 66 5.52 20.84 -2.36
C GLU A 66 7.03 20.95 -2.16
N MET A 67 7.73 19.83 -1.96
CA MET A 67 9.18 19.81 -1.80
C MET A 67 9.89 20.54 -2.96
N GLU A 68 10.98 21.23 -2.62
CA GLU A 68 11.88 21.80 -3.62
C GLU A 68 12.95 20.79 -4.05
N GLY A 69 13.59 21.07 -5.19
CA GLY A 69 14.68 20.26 -5.73
C GLY A 69 14.23 18.98 -6.44
N PRO A 70 15.19 18.07 -6.73
CA PRO A 70 14.97 16.97 -7.67
C PRO A 70 13.82 16.02 -7.32
N LEU A 71 13.61 15.75 -6.03
CA LEU A 71 12.51 14.90 -5.59
C LEU A 71 11.15 15.56 -5.81
N GLY A 72 11.03 16.85 -5.47
CA GLY A 72 9.81 17.60 -5.71
C GLY A 72 9.48 17.72 -7.20
N ASP A 73 10.49 17.94 -8.04
CA ASP A 73 10.32 17.96 -9.49
C ASP A 73 9.86 16.60 -10.03
N ALA A 74 10.44 15.51 -9.53
CA ALA A 74 10.02 14.15 -9.85
C ALA A 74 8.58 13.87 -9.37
N ALA A 75 8.22 14.30 -8.15
CA ALA A 75 6.87 14.18 -7.62
C ALA A 75 5.87 14.94 -8.49
N ARG A 76 6.16 16.21 -8.81
CA ARG A 76 5.26 17.03 -9.62
C ARG A 76 5.02 16.45 -11.01
N LYS A 77 6.03 15.79 -11.58
CA LYS A 77 5.97 15.15 -12.90
C LYS A 77 5.25 13.79 -12.88
N ASN A 78 5.50 12.96 -11.87
CA ASN A 78 5.18 11.54 -11.91
C ASN A 78 4.17 11.06 -10.85
N LEU A 79 3.88 11.84 -9.81
CA LEU A 79 2.83 11.53 -8.84
C LEU A 79 1.49 12.07 -9.33
N SER A 80 0.49 11.20 -9.41
CA SER A 80 -0.90 11.59 -9.67
C SER A 80 -1.38 12.61 -8.64
N ARG A 81 -2.17 13.61 -9.09
CA ARG A 81 -2.81 14.60 -8.21
C ARG A 81 -4.12 14.12 -7.60
N GLU A 82 -4.56 12.94 -8.01
CA GLU A 82 -5.70 12.25 -7.43
C GLU A 82 -5.20 11.14 -6.51
N LEU A 83 -5.59 11.22 -5.24
CA LEU A 83 -5.57 10.11 -4.30
C LEU A 83 -6.93 9.40 -4.35
N ILE A 84 -6.90 8.11 -4.69
CA ILE A 84 -8.08 7.26 -4.58
C ILE A 84 -8.19 6.77 -3.14
N VAL A 85 -9.28 7.07 -2.47
CA VAL A 85 -9.60 6.54 -1.15
C VAL A 85 -10.72 5.53 -1.29
N VAL A 86 -10.49 4.30 -0.80
CA VAL A 86 -11.44 3.19 -0.88
C VAL A 86 -11.82 2.76 0.54
N PRO A 87 -13.11 2.84 0.94
CA PRO A 87 -13.54 2.32 2.22
C PRO A 87 -13.53 0.79 2.22
N VAL A 88 -12.88 0.18 3.21
CA VAL A 88 -12.70 -1.28 3.31
C VAL A 88 -13.20 -1.87 4.62
N ALA A 89 -13.56 -1.04 5.60
CA ALA A 89 -13.90 -1.48 6.97
C ALA A 89 -15.02 -2.54 7.00
N GLU A 90 -16.11 -2.30 6.28
CA GLU A 90 -17.27 -3.19 6.24
C GLU A 90 -16.88 -4.61 5.74
N LYS A 91 -16.05 -4.68 4.69
CA LYS A 91 -15.64 -5.97 4.12
C LYS A 91 -14.57 -6.65 4.96
N LEU A 92 -13.68 -5.87 5.59
CA LEU A 92 -12.71 -6.42 6.55
C LEU A 92 -13.37 -6.99 7.79
N ALA A 93 -14.50 -6.44 8.24
CA ALA A 93 -15.23 -6.95 9.40
C ALA A 93 -15.69 -8.41 9.21
N LEU A 94 -15.90 -8.87 7.97
CA LEU A 94 -16.25 -10.26 7.65
C LEU A 94 -15.13 -11.27 8.01
N PHE A 95 -13.89 -10.78 8.18
CA PHE A 95 -12.73 -11.56 8.59
C PHE A 95 -12.44 -11.47 10.10
N THR A 96 -13.42 -11.04 10.90
CA THR A 96 -13.33 -11.01 12.36
C THR A 96 -14.08 -12.15 13.04
N GLU A 97 -14.68 -13.04 12.24
CA GLU A 97 -15.38 -14.21 12.72
C GLU A 97 -14.40 -15.23 13.31
N LYS A 98 -14.84 -15.96 14.35
CA LYS A 98 -13.97 -16.90 15.09
C LYS A 98 -13.21 -17.90 14.19
N TRP A 99 -13.81 -18.28 13.06
CA TRP A 99 -13.28 -19.29 12.14
C TRP A 99 -12.24 -18.77 11.15
N ASN A 100 -12.14 -17.44 10.92
CA ASN A 100 -11.16 -16.83 10.01
C ASN A 100 -10.35 -15.69 10.65
N HIS A 101 -10.60 -15.31 11.91
CA HIS A 101 -9.98 -14.14 12.53
C HIS A 101 -8.45 -14.21 12.55
N THR A 102 -7.88 -15.40 12.70
CA THR A 102 -6.42 -15.61 12.64
C THR A 102 -5.81 -15.25 11.28
N GLU A 103 -6.60 -15.28 10.21
CA GLU A 103 -6.21 -14.99 8.82
C GLU A 103 -6.40 -13.51 8.44
N TYR A 104 -6.97 -12.69 9.33
CA TYR A 104 -7.40 -11.31 9.07
C TYR A 104 -6.38 -10.47 8.29
N PHE A 105 -5.11 -10.41 8.75
CA PHE A 105 -4.10 -9.58 8.09
C PHE A 105 -3.73 -10.07 6.69
N ILE A 106 -3.87 -11.37 6.41
CA ILE A 106 -3.62 -11.93 5.09
C ILE A 106 -4.77 -11.53 4.15
N HIS A 107 -6.02 -11.69 4.59
CA HIS A 107 -7.19 -11.24 3.82
C HIS A 107 -7.20 -9.73 3.58
N MET A 108 -6.79 -8.94 4.58
CA MET A 108 -6.64 -7.50 4.45
C MET A 108 -5.68 -7.13 3.31
N LYS A 109 -4.49 -7.74 3.29
CA LYS A 109 -3.52 -7.48 2.21
C LYS A 109 -4.01 -7.99 0.86
N ARG A 110 -4.66 -9.15 0.81
CA ARG A 110 -5.24 -9.71 -0.42
C ARG A 110 -6.34 -8.80 -0.99
N LEU A 111 -7.20 -8.25 -0.12
CA LEU A 111 -8.22 -7.27 -0.50
C LEU A 111 -7.57 -5.99 -1.06
N PHE A 112 -6.54 -5.47 -0.41
CA PHE A 112 -5.85 -4.24 -0.87
C PHE A 112 -5.19 -4.44 -2.23
N ASN A 113 -4.54 -5.58 -2.47
CA ASN A 113 -3.95 -5.92 -3.77
C ASN A 113 -5.02 -6.11 -4.86
N SER A 114 -6.17 -6.69 -4.52
CA SER A 114 -7.29 -6.84 -5.45
C SER A 114 -7.88 -5.49 -5.83
N ILE A 115 -8.04 -4.58 -4.87
CA ILE A 115 -8.45 -3.18 -5.10
C ILE A 115 -7.41 -2.44 -5.96
N ALA A 116 -6.11 -2.63 -5.68
CA ALA A 116 -5.04 -2.06 -6.48
C ALA A 116 -5.05 -2.58 -7.93
N THR A 117 -5.44 -3.85 -8.15
CA THR A 117 -5.60 -4.43 -9.49
C THR A 117 -6.66 -3.69 -10.29
N ILE A 118 -7.84 -3.47 -9.70
CA ILE A 118 -8.93 -2.73 -10.35
C ILE A 118 -8.46 -1.33 -10.75
N ARG A 119 -7.75 -0.62 -9.85
CA ARG A 119 -7.18 0.70 -10.20
C ARG A 119 -6.08 0.56 -11.25
N GLY A 120 -5.27 -0.49 -11.19
CA GLY A 120 -4.16 -0.73 -12.09
C GLY A 120 -4.61 -0.87 -13.54
N GLU A 121 -5.71 -1.59 -13.78
CA GLU A 121 -6.35 -1.72 -15.10
C GLU A 121 -6.77 -0.36 -15.68
N GLN A 122 -7.24 0.58 -14.85
CA GLN A 122 -7.67 1.91 -15.31
C GLN A 122 -6.52 2.84 -15.69
N VAL A 123 -5.30 2.56 -15.21
CA VAL A 123 -4.15 3.46 -15.34
C VAL A 123 -2.95 2.79 -16.02
N ASP A 124 -3.16 1.61 -16.60
CA ASP A 124 -2.14 0.76 -17.21
C ASP A 124 -0.95 0.51 -16.27
N ALA A 125 -1.24 0.28 -14.99
CA ALA A 125 -0.21 -0.06 -14.02
C ALA A 125 0.30 -1.48 -14.27
N THR A 126 1.61 -1.65 -14.18
CA THR A 126 2.27 -2.96 -14.26
C THR A 126 2.67 -3.49 -12.89
N HIS A 127 2.68 -2.61 -11.87
CA HIS A 127 3.18 -2.92 -10.55
C HIS A 127 2.28 -2.38 -9.43
N VAL A 128 2.39 -3.01 -8.26
CA VAL A 128 1.84 -2.52 -7.00
C VAL A 128 2.99 -2.15 -6.06
N LEU A 129 3.04 -0.88 -5.64
CA LEU A 129 4.08 -0.36 -4.75
C LEU A 129 3.60 -0.42 -3.30
N THR A 130 4.42 -1.02 -2.43
CA THR A 130 4.17 -1.05 -0.98
C THR A 130 5.42 -0.60 -0.19
N GLY A 131 5.20 -0.11 1.03
CA GLY A 131 6.26 0.20 2.00
C GLY A 131 6.74 -1.00 2.81
N GLU A 132 6.44 -2.23 2.41
CA GLU A 132 6.77 -3.44 3.17
C GLU A 132 8.29 -3.62 3.35
N ASN A 133 8.69 -4.08 4.54
CA ASN A 133 10.07 -4.36 4.90
C ASN A 133 10.16 -5.59 5.82
N LEU A 134 11.24 -6.35 5.74
CA LEU A 134 11.43 -7.59 6.50
C LEU A 134 11.62 -7.38 8.02
N GLY A 135 11.94 -6.16 8.44
CA GLY A 135 12.23 -5.82 9.83
C GLY A 135 11.01 -5.48 10.67
N GLN A 136 9.83 -5.33 10.06
CA GLN A 136 8.61 -4.85 10.70
C GLN A 136 7.56 -5.98 10.68
N VAL A 137 7.22 -6.47 11.86
CA VAL A 137 6.11 -7.39 12.17
C VAL A 137 6.19 -8.85 11.69
N SER A 138 5.82 -9.75 12.61
CA SER A 138 5.72 -11.21 12.45
C SER A 138 4.72 -11.69 11.40
N SER A 139 3.85 -10.81 10.89
CA SER A 139 2.90 -11.11 9.80
C SER A 139 3.55 -11.07 8.40
N GLN A 140 4.80 -10.58 8.29
CA GLN A 140 5.60 -10.51 7.06
C GLN A 140 6.62 -11.66 6.97
N THR A 141 6.24 -12.87 7.35
CA THR A 141 7.03 -14.05 7.01
C THR A 141 7.05 -14.22 5.49
N LEU A 142 8.20 -14.63 4.92
CA LEU A 142 8.32 -14.97 3.49
C LEU A 142 7.24 -15.95 3.01
N GLY A 143 6.75 -16.83 3.90
CA GLY A 143 5.65 -17.76 3.64
C GLY A 143 4.28 -17.11 3.44
N ASN A 144 4.03 -15.94 4.03
CA ASN A 144 2.78 -15.20 3.83
C ASN A 144 2.80 -14.37 2.54
N LEU A 145 3.97 -13.96 2.04
CA LEU A 145 4.09 -13.13 0.84
C LEU A 145 3.55 -13.84 -0.41
N GLY A 146 3.86 -15.13 -0.59
CA GLY A 146 3.32 -15.91 -1.71
C GLY A 146 1.79 -16.02 -1.70
N GLY A 147 1.19 -16.19 -0.52
CA GLY A 147 -0.27 -16.27 -0.36
C GLY A 147 -0.98 -14.92 -0.58
N VAL A 148 -0.30 -13.81 -0.35
CA VAL A 148 -0.83 -12.45 -0.58
C VAL A 148 -0.71 -12.03 -2.04
N GLU A 149 0.40 -12.34 -2.69
CA GLU A 149 0.72 -11.84 -4.04
C GLU A 149 -0.08 -12.50 -5.16
N ILE A 150 -0.48 -13.77 -5.00
CA ILE A 150 -1.15 -14.55 -6.06
C ILE A 150 -2.51 -13.97 -6.50
N VAL A 151 -3.10 -13.05 -5.74
CA VAL A 151 -4.41 -12.45 -6.04
C VAL A 151 -4.36 -11.31 -7.05
N THR A 152 -3.17 -10.82 -7.40
CA THR A 152 -3.01 -9.69 -8.32
C THR A 152 -2.10 -10.05 -9.48
N PRO A 153 -2.43 -9.63 -10.72
CA PRO A 153 -1.51 -9.71 -11.84
C PRO A 153 -0.42 -8.62 -11.79
N LEU A 154 -0.53 -7.63 -10.88
CA LEU A 154 0.46 -6.57 -10.72
C LEU A 154 1.72 -7.10 -10.05
N LEU A 155 2.88 -6.74 -10.58
CA LEU A 155 4.16 -7.15 -10.02
C LEU A 155 4.45 -6.37 -8.72
N PRO A 156 4.87 -7.03 -7.62
CA PRO A 156 5.16 -6.35 -6.37
C PRO A 156 6.43 -5.50 -6.49
N LEU A 157 6.33 -4.24 -6.07
CA LEU A 157 7.45 -3.29 -6.03
C LEU A 157 7.70 -2.88 -4.57
N ARG A 158 8.80 -3.37 -3.99
CA ARG A 158 9.14 -3.20 -2.55
C ARG A 158 10.50 -2.55 -2.35
N PRO A 159 10.63 -1.24 -2.56
CA PRO A 159 11.91 -0.54 -2.47
C PRO A 159 12.50 -0.51 -1.06
N LEU A 160 11.72 -0.91 -0.04
CA LEU A 160 12.11 -0.94 1.37
C LEU A 160 12.42 -2.34 1.91
N LEU A 161 12.27 -3.40 1.11
CA LEU A 161 12.21 -4.79 1.58
C LEU A 161 13.37 -5.17 2.52
N ALA A 162 14.61 -4.81 2.16
CA ALA A 162 15.83 -5.18 2.87
C ALA A 162 16.34 -4.10 3.84
N PHE A 163 15.61 -3.00 4.03
CA PHE A 163 16.02 -1.95 4.96
C PHE A 163 15.49 -2.22 6.37
N ASP A 164 16.33 -1.98 7.36
CA ASP A 164 15.91 -1.96 8.75
C ASP A 164 15.12 -0.68 9.08
N LYS A 165 14.42 -0.73 10.21
CA LYS A 165 13.55 0.37 10.67
C LYS A 165 14.33 1.67 10.95
N VAL A 166 15.55 1.59 11.48
CA VAL A 166 16.37 2.78 11.79
C VAL A 166 16.75 3.49 10.49
N THR A 167 17.10 2.72 9.47
CA THR A 167 17.42 3.23 8.14
C THR A 167 16.20 3.91 7.52
N ILE A 168 15.03 3.28 7.53
CA ILE A 168 13.78 3.87 7.00
C ILE A 168 13.41 5.16 7.75
N MET A 169 13.49 5.16 9.08
CA MET A 169 13.23 6.37 9.89
C MET A 169 14.21 7.50 9.57
N THR A 170 15.48 7.17 9.30
CA THR A 170 16.49 8.16 8.90
C THR A 170 16.16 8.76 7.53
N MET A 171 15.69 7.95 6.58
CA MET A 171 15.21 8.44 5.29
C MET A 171 13.98 9.34 5.48
N ALA A 172 12.99 8.91 6.25
CA ALA A 172 11.78 9.69 6.53
C ALA A 172 12.10 11.05 7.19
N ARG A 173 13.08 11.08 8.10
CA ARG A 173 13.54 12.34 8.73
C ARG A 173 14.16 13.29 7.70
N LYS A 174 15.00 12.77 6.80
CA LYS A 174 15.60 13.57 5.71
C LYS A 174 14.55 14.08 4.73
N LEU A 175 13.49 13.31 4.50
CA LEU A 175 12.37 13.71 3.66
C LEU A 175 11.42 14.70 4.35
N GLY A 176 11.53 14.90 5.67
CA GLY A 176 10.56 15.69 6.44
C GLY A 176 9.23 14.98 6.69
N THR A 177 9.06 13.74 6.22
CA THR A 177 7.83 12.96 6.34
C THR A 177 7.66 12.34 7.73
N LEU A 178 8.75 12.11 8.47
CA LEU A 178 8.71 11.46 9.78
C LEU A 178 7.73 12.15 10.75
N LYS A 179 7.80 13.49 10.86
CA LYS A 179 6.97 14.26 11.80
C LYS A 179 5.49 14.23 11.42
N ILE A 180 5.18 14.11 10.12
CA ILE A 180 3.79 14.00 9.63
C ILE A 180 3.24 12.60 9.94
N SER A 181 4.07 11.58 9.80
CA SER A 181 3.70 10.18 10.10
C SER A 181 3.62 9.84 11.58
N GLU A 182 4.15 10.69 12.47
CA GLU A 182 4.08 10.51 13.91
C GLU A 182 2.64 10.61 14.43
N GLY A 183 2.36 9.91 15.53
CA GLY A 183 1.03 9.84 16.15
C GLY A 183 0.35 8.48 15.96
N PRO A 184 -0.74 8.22 16.70
CA PRO A 184 -1.39 6.92 16.71
C PRO A 184 -1.92 6.56 15.31
N GLU A 185 -1.68 5.32 14.90
CA GLU A 185 -2.40 4.65 13.81
C GLU A 185 -2.95 3.36 14.36
N VAL A 186 -4.28 3.27 14.42
CA VAL A 186 -4.94 2.03 14.79
C VAL A 186 -5.14 1.24 13.51
N CYS A 187 -4.12 0.51 13.07
CA CYS A 187 -4.18 -0.32 11.86
C CYS A 187 -4.56 -1.79 12.14
N ASP A 188 -4.63 -2.16 13.42
CA ASP A 188 -4.90 -3.49 13.95
C ASP A 188 -6.18 -3.55 14.80
N ALA A 189 -7.07 -2.54 14.70
CA ALA A 189 -8.32 -2.46 15.48
C ALA A 189 -9.16 -3.74 15.43
N LEU A 190 -9.14 -4.42 14.27
CA LEU A 190 -9.89 -5.65 14.00
C LEU A 190 -8.98 -6.89 13.95
N GLY A 191 -7.68 -6.74 14.21
CA GLY A 191 -6.70 -7.81 14.11
C GLY A 191 -6.80 -8.85 15.23
N PRO A 192 -6.39 -10.10 14.99
CA PRO A 192 -6.36 -11.15 16.00
C PRO A 192 -5.17 -11.00 16.95
N ASN A 193 -5.33 -11.50 18.18
CA ASN A 193 -4.22 -11.61 19.14
C ASN A 193 -3.11 -12.58 18.67
N LYS A 194 -3.46 -13.57 17.85
CA LYS A 194 -2.54 -14.61 17.34
C LYS A 194 -2.76 -14.78 15.84
N PRO A 195 -2.11 -13.97 14.99
CA PRO A 195 -2.26 -14.08 13.55
C PRO A 195 -1.53 -15.32 12.99
N THR A 196 -2.06 -15.86 11.90
CA THR A 196 -1.44 -16.94 11.12
C THR A 196 -0.14 -16.45 10.46
N THR A 197 0.94 -17.21 10.63
CA THR A 197 2.28 -16.91 10.10
C THR A 197 2.64 -17.72 8.86
N VAL A 198 1.79 -18.67 8.46
CA VAL A 198 1.94 -19.48 7.25
C VAL A 198 0.61 -19.55 6.52
N ALA A 199 0.53 -18.87 5.38
CA ALA A 199 -0.66 -18.86 4.53
C ALA A 199 -0.88 -20.23 3.86
N ASN A 200 -2.09 -20.78 3.97
CA ASN A 200 -2.56 -21.85 3.10
C ASN A 200 -3.54 -21.26 2.08
N LYS A 201 -3.13 -21.24 0.81
CA LYS A 201 -3.92 -20.63 -0.28
C LYS A 201 -5.35 -21.19 -0.35
N GLU A 202 -5.50 -22.50 -0.31
CA GLU A 202 -6.81 -23.16 -0.44
C GLU A 202 -7.74 -22.78 0.72
N TRP A 203 -7.21 -22.66 1.93
CA TRP A 203 -8.01 -22.24 3.09
C TRP A 203 -8.44 -20.79 2.99
N LEU A 204 -7.53 -19.91 2.58
CA LEU A 204 -7.85 -18.49 2.36
C LEU A 204 -8.94 -18.30 1.31
N GLU A 205 -8.85 -19.02 0.18
CA GLU A 205 -9.86 -18.96 -0.89
C GLU A 205 -11.21 -19.47 -0.38
N ARG A 206 -11.24 -20.58 0.36
CA ARG A 206 -12.48 -21.07 1.00
C ARG A 206 -13.05 -20.06 2.01
N SER A 207 -12.19 -19.37 2.76
CA SER A 207 -12.60 -18.33 3.70
C SER A 207 -13.22 -17.15 2.96
N GLU A 208 -12.62 -16.73 1.84
CA GLU A 208 -13.10 -15.65 0.99
C GLU A 208 -14.42 -16.00 0.28
N ASP A 209 -14.55 -17.21 -0.25
CA ASP A 209 -15.76 -17.67 -0.94
C ASP A 209 -16.99 -17.69 -0.01
N ARG A 210 -16.80 -18.04 1.27
CA ARG A 210 -17.86 -18.02 2.29
C ARG A 210 -18.46 -16.63 2.52
N VAL A 211 -17.69 -15.58 2.24
CA VAL A 211 -18.09 -14.18 2.45
C VAL A 211 -18.37 -13.46 1.13
N GLY A 212 -18.53 -14.20 0.03
CA GLY A 212 -18.91 -13.67 -1.29
C GLY A 212 -17.79 -13.60 -2.32
N GLY A 213 -16.58 -14.04 -1.97
CA GLY A 213 -15.42 -14.09 -2.87
C GLY A 213 -14.62 -12.79 -2.92
N LEU A 214 -13.30 -12.91 -2.95
CA LEU A 214 -12.37 -11.77 -2.84
C LEU A 214 -12.60 -10.69 -3.91
N GLN A 215 -12.81 -11.10 -5.17
CA GLN A 215 -12.97 -10.17 -6.28
C GLN A 215 -14.26 -9.34 -6.14
N ALA A 216 -15.36 -9.98 -5.73
CA ALA A 216 -16.64 -9.29 -5.52
C ALA A 216 -16.55 -8.31 -4.34
N LEU A 217 -15.85 -8.69 -3.26
CA LEU A 217 -15.56 -7.78 -2.14
C LEU A 217 -14.74 -6.57 -2.60
N ALA A 218 -13.67 -6.79 -3.36
CA ALA A 218 -12.82 -5.72 -3.89
C ALA A 218 -13.60 -4.76 -4.79
N SER A 219 -14.41 -5.28 -5.73
CA SER A 219 -15.25 -4.47 -6.60
C SER A 219 -16.28 -3.67 -5.80
N SER A 220 -16.94 -4.28 -4.80
CA SER A 220 -17.91 -3.59 -3.94
C SER A 220 -17.28 -2.47 -3.10
N CYS A 221 -16.06 -2.66 -2.60
CA CYS A 221 -15.29 -1.59 -1.98
C CYS A 221 -14.98 -0.48 -2.99
N PHE A 222 -14.48 -0.84 -4.17
CA PHE A 222 -14.03 0.11 -5.18
C PHE A 222 -15.17 0.97 -5.74
N THR A 223 -16.40 0.47 -5.82
CA THR A 223 -17.57 1.28 -6.22
C THR A 223 -17.87 2.43 -5.27
N GLN A 224 -17.38 2.35 -4.02
CA GLN A 224 -17.56 3.37 -2.99
C GLN A 224 -16.35 4.31 -2.89
N LEU A 225 -15.42 4.25 -3.86
CA LEU A 225 -14.25 5.09 -3.85
C LEU A 225 -14.62 6.57 -3.86
N ARG A 226 -13.73 7.39 -3.32
CA ARG A 226 -13.74 8.83 -3.51
C ARG A 226 -12.37 9.33 -3.93
N ILE A 227 -12.38 10.46 -4.62
CA ILE A 227 -11.17 11.10 -5.14
C ILE A 227 -10.84 12.29 -4.24
N VAL A 228 -9.60 12.35 -3.77
CA VAL A 228 -9.05 13.51 -3.07
C VAL A 228 -8.01 14.18 -3.97
N ASN A 229 -8.20 15.47 -4.24
CA ASN A 229 -7.22 16.26 -4.98
C ASN A 229 -6.09 16.71 -4.04
N LEU A 230 -4.86 16.33 -4.40
CA LEU A 230 -3.63 16.60 -3.68
C LEU A 230 -3.11 18.00 -3.99
#